data_AF-A0A932WG98-F1
#
_entry.id   AF-A0A932WG98-F1
#
_cell.length_a   1.000
_cell.length_b   1.000
_cell.length_c   1.000
_cell.angle_alpha   90.00
_cell.angle_beta   90.00
_cell.angle_gamma   90.00
#
_symmetry.space_group_name_H-M   'P 1'
#
loop_
_entity.id
_entity.type
_entity.pdbx_description
1 polymer ?
#
loop_
_entity_poly.entity_id
_entity_poly.type
_entity_poly.pdbx_seq_one_letter_code
_entity_poly.pdbx_strand_id
1 'polypeptide(L)'
;MVSTLSQQWYCEKKVDLALQFPGVEPPSPAMEIGTEGHAALEKGATPITREEIEASLQRDERLTLFEFPMEGRWDEIPIWGRPDLVQFEGRSVRLLMEFKFSRRSDLFPSQQTQANLYGWLLQQNHFAIDALLCAVAIFPPERAITKTLPPDLIERLLEGTERLRAKTSRLGMSLLRQEGEFTLHLFPFRPKLAERNLKWAVDYWQGKRAPESNASVNKCRICRFNAEALCDRALSPFTA
;
A
#
# COMPACT_ATOMS: atom_id res chain seq x y z
N MET A 1 -12.04 -2.53 -2.36
CA MET A 1 -10.61 -2.93 -2.44
C MET A 1 -9.79 -2.03 -1.50
N VAL A 2 -8.76 -2.55 -0.85
CA VAL A 2 -7.90 -1.79 0.08
C VAL A 2 -7.29 -0.53 -0.54
N SER A 3 -6.81 -0.61 -1.79
CA SER A 3 -6.23 0.54 -2.49
C SER A 3 -7.24 1.68 -2.71
N THR A 4 -8.50 1.36 -3.02
CA THR A 4 -9.57 2.36 -3.14
C THR A 4 -9.87 3.03 -1.80
N LEU A 5 -9.91 2.25 -0.72
CA LEU A 5 -10.11 2.79 0.62
C LEU A 5 -8.97 3.73 0.99
N SER A 6 -7.72 3.31 0.81
CA SER A 6 -6.56 4.12 1.19
C SER A 6 -6.42 5.42 0.38
N GLN A 7 -6.93 5.46 -0.86
CA GLN A 7 -6.98 6.69 -1.68
C GLN A 7 -7.86 7.80 -1.09
N GLN A 8 -8.80 7.48 -0.19
CA GLN A 8 -9.59 8.49 0.52
C GLN A 8 -8.71 9.44 1.35
N TRP A 9 -7.61 8.95 1.93
CA TRP A 9 -6.62 9.77 2.63
C TRP A 9 -5.83 10.68 1.69
N TYR A 10 -5.82 10.40 0.39
CA TYR A 10 -5.27 11.33 -0.58
C TYR A 10 -6.25 12.48 -0.84
N CYS A 11 -7.50 12.15 -1.18
CA CYS A 11 -8.64 13.07 -1.36
C CYS A 11 -9.93 12.24 -1.60
N GLU A 12 -10.92 12.30 -0.72
CA GLU A 12 -12.16 11.53 -0.89
C GLU A 12 -13.03 12.09 -2.00
N LYS A 13 -13.07 13.42 -2.13
CA LYS A 13 -13.82 14.04 -3.23
C LYS A 13 -13.31 13.59 -4.60
N LYS A 14 -12.01 13.29 -4.71
CA LYS A 14 -11.46 12.69 -5.93
C LYS A 14 -12.00 11.26 -6.15
N VAL A 15 -12.08 10.45 -5.09
CA VAL A 15 -12.64 9.09 -5.16
C VAL A 15 -14.12 9.14 -5.56
N ASP A 16 -14.90 10.02 -4.95
CA ASP A 16 -16.31 10.29 -5.28
C ASP A 16 -16.49 10.65 -6.77
N LEU A 17 -15.72 11.62 -7.25
CA LEU A 17 -15.78 12.07 -8.65
C LEU A 17 -15.32 11.00 -9.64
N ALA A 18 -14.35 10.16 -9.28
CA ALA A 18 -13.91 9.05 -10.15
C ALA A 18 -14.98 7.98 -10.36
N LEU A 19 -15.89 7.79 -9.40
CA LEU A 19 -17.04 6.90 -9.56
C LEU A 19 -18.10 7.51 -10.49
N GLN A 20 -18.31 8.82 -10.37
CA GLN A 20 -19.31 9.55 -11.17
C GLN A 20 -18.83 9.78 -12.62
N PHE A 21 -17.52 9.99 -12.81
CA PHE A 21 -16.90 10.35 -14.09
C PHE A 21 -15.66 9.47 -14.39
N PRO A 22 -15.84 8.16 -14.62
CA PRO A 22 -14.71 7.22 -14.78
C PRO A 22 -13.80 7.53 -15.98
N GLY A 23 -14.28 8.28 -16.98
CA GLY A 23 -13.49 8.68 -18.15
C GLY A 23 -12.52 9.84 -17.93
N VAL A 24 -12.60 10.54 -16.79
CA VAL A 24 -11.81 11.76 -16.55
C VAL A 24 -10.37 11.45 -16.18
N GLU A 25 -10.08 10.35 -15.49
CA GLU A 25 -8.70 9.92 -15.18
C GLU A 25 -8.35 8.62 -15.92
N PRO A 26 -7.98 8.69 -17.21
CA PRO A 26 -7.43 7.54 -17.91
C PRO A 26 -6.08 7.11 -17.31
N PRO A 27 -5.61 5.89 -17.63
CA PRO A 27 -4.27 5.46 -17.28
C PRO A 27 -3.22 6.52 -17.65
N SER A 28 -2.34 6.82 -16.71
CA SER A 28 -1.25 7.78 -16.90
C SER A 28 0.08 7.06 -17.07
N PRO A 29 1.08 7.68 -17.72
CA PRO A 29 2.42 7.10 -17.81
C PRO A 29 3.02 6.73 -16.45
N ALA A 30 2.68 7.48 -15.38
CA ALA A 30 3.11 7.16 -14.02
C ALA A 30 2.51 5.85 -13.49
N MET A 31 1.28 5.51 -13.88
CA MET A 31 0.65 4.23 -13.54
C MET A 31 1.31 3.08 -14.29
N GLU A 32 1.63 3.27 -15.57
CA GLU A 32 2.35 2.27 -16.38
C GLU A 32 3.73 1.98 -15.79
N ILE A 33 4.50 3.03 -15.44
CA ILE A 33 5.79 2.91 -14.74
C ILE A 33 5.64 2.11 -13.44
N GLY A 34 4.58 2.38 -12.66
CA GLY A 34 4.26 1.60 -11.48
C GLY A 34 4.11 0.12 -11.83
N THR A 35 3.16 -0.22 -12.70
CA THR A 35 2.89 -1.60 -13.13
C THR A 35 4.13 -2.33 -13.62
N GLU A 36 4.94 -1.70 -14.47
CA GLU A 36 6.19 -2.29 -14.97
C GLU A 36 7.21 -2.52 -13.85
N GLY A 37 7.28 -1.60 -12.89
CA GLY A 37 8.14 -1.71 -11.72
C GLY A 37 7.77 -2.88 -10.82
N HIS A 38 6.47 -3.11 -10.55
CA HIS A 38 6.00 -4.28 -9.80
C HIS A 38 6.35 -5.58 -10.54
N ALA A 39 6.03 -5.66 -11.83
CA ALA A 39 6.36 -6.83 -12.65
C ALA A 39 7.87 -7.14 -12.67
N ALA A 40 8.73 -6.12 -12.64
CA ALA A 40 10.17 -6.30 -12.58
C ALA A 40 10.64 -6.88 -11.23
N LEU A 41 10.02 -6.50 -10.11
CA LEU A 41 10.30 -7.03 -8.78
C LEU A 41 9.83 -8.50 -8.63
N GLU A 42 8.75 -8.86 -9.32
CA GLU A 42 8.14 -10.19 -9.27
C GLU A 42 8.78 -11.19 -10.25
N LYS A 43 9.63 -10.72 -11.19
CA LYS A 43 10.16 -11.56 -12.28
C LYS A 43 10.89 -12.84 -11.82
N GLY A 44 11.45 -12.83 -10.62
CA GLY A 44 12.14 -13.99 -10.03
C GLY A 44 11.24 -14.90 -9.19
N ALA A 45 9.96 -14.58 -9.02
CA ALA A 45 9.03 -15.36 -8.22
C ALA A 45 8.54 -16.60 -8.98
N THR A 46 8.42 -17.71 -8.26
CA THR A 46 7.84 -18.95 -8.79
C THR A 46 6.35 -19.00 -8.44
N PRO A 47 5.45 -19.33 -9.39
CA PRO A 47 4.05 -19.57 -9.08
C PRO A 47 3.91 -20.66 -8.01
N ILE A 48 2.98 -20.46 -7.09
CA ILE A 48 2.69 -21.38 -5.99
C ILE A 48 1.18 -21.51 -5.81
N THR A 49 0.71 -22.71 -5.50
CA THR A 49 -0.69 -23.02 -5.23
C THR A 49 -1.06 -22.73 -3.77
N ARG A 50 -2.37 -22.67 -3.47
CA ARG A 50 -2.85 -22.46 -2.10
C ARG A 50 -2.48 -23.64 -1.20
N GLU A 51 -2.51 -24.85 -1.75
CA GLU A 51 -2.16 -26.10 -1.06
C GLU A 51 -0.67 -26.11 -0.69
N GLU A 52 0.21 -25.69 -1.60
CA GLU A 52 1.65 -25.56 -1.34
C GLU A 52 1.95 -24.48 -0.29
N ILE A 53 1.25 -23.34 -0.34
CA ILE A 53 1.36 -22.30 0.70
C ILE A 53 1.01 -22.89 2.06
N GLU A 54 -0.17 -23.53 2.19
CA GLU A 54 -0.61 -24.10 3.48
C GLU A 54 0.35 -25.19 3.97
N ALA A 55 0.85 -26.05 3.07
CA ALA A 55 1.83 -27.08 3.41
C ALA A 55 3.16 -26.49 3.91
N SER A 56 3.64 -25.38 3.34
CA SER A 56 4.83 -24.69 3.82
C SER A 56 4.60 -24.01 5.17
N LEU A 57 3.44 -23.38 5.38
CA LEU A 57 3.08 -22.76 6.66
C LEU A 57 2.96 -23.81 7.79
N GLN A 58 2.44 -25.00 7.49
CA GLN A 58 2.34 -26.11 8.46
C GLN A 58 3.69 -26.74 8.82
N ARG A 59 4.67 -26.65 7.91
CA ARG A 59 6.05 -27.12 8.14
C ARG A 59 6.93 -26.07 8.82
N ASP A 60 6.35 -24.95 9.26
CA ASP A 60 7.05 -23.80 9.82
C ASP A 60 8.16 -23.25 8.90
N GLU A 61 7.98 -23.39 7.58
CA GLU A 61 8.93 -22.87 6.60
C GLU A 61 8.84 -21.34 6.49
N ARG A 62 9.96 -20.71 6.12
CA ARG A 62 9.97 -19.29 5.76
C ARG A 62 9.46 -19.15 4.34
N LEU A 63 8.42 -18.35 4.15
CA LEU A 63 7.77 -18.15 2.87
C LEU A 63 7.67 -16.66 2.56
N THR A 64 8.05 -16.25 1.35
CA THR A 64 7.85 -14.89 0.86
C THR A 64 6.91 -14.95 -0.33
N LEU A 65 5.75 -14.32 -0.21
CA LEU A 65 4.72 -14.30 -1.23
C LEU A 65 4.62 -12.90 -1.84
N PHE A 66 4.58 -12.85 -3.15
CA PHE A 66 4.22 -11.66 -3.90
C PHE A 66 2.74 -11.70 -4.25
N GLU A 67 2.12 -10.53 -4.33
CA GLU A 67 0.79 -10.40 -4.92
C GLU A 67 -0.26 -11.35 -4.27
N PHE A 68 -0.15 -11.58 -2.95
CA PHE A 68 -0.94 -12.57 -2.23
C PHE A 68 -2.38 -12.08 -1.99
N PRO A 69 -3.42 -12.66 -2.64
CA PRO A 69 -4.78 -12.18 -2.51
C PRO A 69 -5.37 -12.52 -1.14
N MET A 70 -5.98 -11.53 -0.49
CA MET A 70 -6.62 -11.68 0.80
C MET A 70 -7.99 -11.04 0.83
N GLU A 71 -8.88 -11.62 1.63
CA GLU A 71 -10.22 -11.12 1.88
C GLU A 71 -10.54 -11.13 3.38
N GLY A 72 -11.48 -10.28 3.78
CA GLY A 72 -11.97 -10.14 5.13
C GLY A 72 -13.31 -9.41 5.13
N ARG A 73 -13.92 -9.24 6.31
CA ARG A 73 -15.21 -8.55 6.45
C ARG A 73 -15.16 -7.49 7.53
N TRP A 74 -15.76 -6.34 7.26
CA TRP A 74 -16.01 -5.28 8.23
C TRP A 74 -17.51 -4.96 8.26
N ASP A 75 -18.21 -5.25 9.34
CA ASP A 75 -19.66 -5.06 9.44
C ASP A 75 -20.43 -5.60 8.20
N GLU A 76 -20.18 -6.87 7.85
CA GLU A 76 -20.69 -7.56 6.64
C GLU A 76 -20.19 -7.03 5.29
N ILE A 77 -19.39 -5.95 5.26
CA ILE A 77 -18.84 -5.40 4.02
C ILE A 77 -17.59 -6.20 3.64
N PRO A 78 -17.54 -6.79 2.42
CA PRO A 78 -16.36 -7.51 1.96
C PRO A 78 -15.22 -6.51 1.69
N ILE A 79 -14.09 -6.75 2.35
CA ILE A 79 -12.84 -6.02 2.15
C ILE A 79 -11.85 -7.00 1.56
N TRP A 80 -11.19 -6.61 0.48
CA TRP A 80 -10.22 -7.46 -0.19
C TRP A 80 -9.10 -6.62 -0.77
N GLY A 81 -7.98 -7.27 -1.01
CA GLY A 81 -6.88 -6.66 -1.72
C GLY A 81 -5.67 -7.58 -1.75
N ARG A 82 -4.56 -6.99 -2.18
CA ARG A 82 -3.37 -7.73 -2.54
C ARG A 82 -2.15 -6.86 -2.24
N PRO A 83 -1.40 -7.14 -1.17
CA PRO A 83 -0.13 -6.48 -0.92
C PRO A 83 0.94 -6.97 -1.89
N ASP A 84 1.93 -6.13 -2.10
CA ASP A 84 3.00 -6.43 -3.06
C ASP A 84 3.90 -7.56 -2.56
N LEU A 85 4.22 -7.59 -1.26
CA LEU A 85 5.02 -8.64 -0.64
C LEU A 85 4.60 -8.92 0.81
N VAL A 86 4.50 -10.20 1.16
CA VAL A 86 4.30 -10.68 2.53
C VAL A 86 5.33 -11.75 2.86
N GLN A 87 5.95 -11.67 4.03
CA GLN A 87 6.86 -12.69 4.54
C GLN A 87 6.30 -13.36 5.79
N PHE A 88 6.30 -14.69 5.74
CA PHE A 88 5.88 -15.59 6.79
C PHE A 88 7.07 -16.36 7.36
N GLU A 89 6.96 -16.72 8.63
CA GLU A 89 7.76 -17.73 9.32
C GLU A 89 6.77 -18.65 10.03
N GLY A 90 6.50 -19.82 9.43
CA GLY A 90 5.31 -20.60 9.75
C GLY A 90 4.05 -19.74 9.63
N ARG A 91 3.12 -19.85 10.60
CA ARG A 91 1.89 -19.03 10.61
C ARG A 91 2.08 -17.58 11.07
N SER A 92 3.29 -17.19 11.50
CA SER A 92 3.59 -15.82 11.92
C SER A 92 3.91 -14.96 10.71
N VAL A 93 3.21 -13.83 10.57
CA VAL A 93 3.58 -12.82 9.58
C VAL A 93 4.66 -11.92 10.17
N ARG A 94 5.80 -11.84 9.48
CA ARG A 94 6.96 -11.07 9.91
C ARG A 94 7.04 -9.73 9.22
N LEU A 95 6.65 -9.66 7.97
CA LEU A 95 6.78 -8.45 7.15
C LEU A 95 5.63 -8.37 6.15
N LEU A 96 5.10 -7.17 6.00
CA LEU A 96 4.28 -6.78 4.87
C LEU A 96 4.93 -5.56 4.23
N MET A 97 5.11 -5.58 2.91
CA MET A 97 5.77 -4.50 2.18
C MET A 97 4.95 -4.06 0.98
N GLU A 98 4.86 -2.73 0.82
CA GLU A 98 4.34 -2.06 -0.36
C GLU A 98 5.47 -1.42 -1.16
N PHE A 99 5.46 -1.60 -2.47
CA PHE A 99 6.33 -0.92 -3.42
C PHE A 99 5.63 0.30 -3.99
N LYS A 100 6.39 1.39 -4.15
CA LYS A 100 5.91 2.63 -4.78
C LYS A 100 7.02 3.20 -5.67
N PHE A 101 6.64 3.71 -6.82
CA PHE A 101 7.56 4.35 -7.76
C PHE A 101 7.25 5.85 -7.80
N SER A 102 8.14 6.67 -7.22
CA SER A 102 7.91 8.10 -7.06
C SER A 102 9.20 8.89 -6.97
N ARG A 103 9.16 10.14 -7.45
CA ARG A 103 10.25 11.11 -7.25
C ARG A 103 10.35 11.59 -5.81
N ARG A 104 9.26 11.45 -5.03
CA ARG A 104 9.24 11.80 -3.61
C ARG A 104 9.44 10.53 -2.80
N SER A 105 10.34 10.60 -1.84
CA SER A 105 10.63 9.52 -0.91
C SER A 105 9.91 9.65 0.43
N ASP A 106 8.99 10.61 0.58
CA ASP A 106 8.17 10.76 1.78
C ASP A 106 7.10 9.66 1.88
N LEU A 107 6.84 9.18 3.10
CA LEU A 107 5.71 8.29 3.37
C LEU A 107 4.41 9.11 3.45
N PHE A 108 3.50 8.89 2.51
CA PHE A 108 2.19 9.52 2.54
C PHE A 108 1.20 8.79 3.45
N PRO A 109 0.24 9.50 4.09
CA PRO A 109 -0.79 8.88 4.92
C PRO A 109 -1.60 7.79 4.22
N SER A 110 -1.86 7.94 2.91
CA SER A 110 -2.54 6.92 2.11
C SER A 110 -1.72 5.63 1.98
N GLN A 111 -0.39 5.74 1.79
CA GLN A 111 0.51 4.57 1.71
C GLN A 111 0.61 3.86 3.06
N GLN A 112 0.77 4.62 4.15
CA GLN A 112 0.76 4.05 5.50
C GLN A 112 -0.57 3.36 5.81
N THR A 113 -1.69 3.97 5.42
CA THR A 113 -3.01 3.39 5.63
C THR A 113 -3.20 2.12 4.81
N GLN A 114 -2.78 2.11 3.54
CA GLN A 114 -2.82 0.93 2.69
C GLN A 114 -2.12 -0.27 3.34
N ALA A 115 -0.88 -0.09 3.79
CA ALA A 115 -0.11 -1.14 4.46
C ALA A 115 -0.77 -1.61 5.77
N ASN A 116 -1.31 -0.68 6.58
CA ASN A 116 -2.04 -1.06 7.79
C ASN A 116 -3.34 -1.83 7.49
N LEU A 117 -4.08 -1.46 6.45
CA LEU A 117 -5.29 -2.18 6.06
C LEU A 117 -4.97 -3.59 5.54
N TYR A 118 -3.83 -3.79 4.88
CA TYR A 118 -3.37 -5.13 4.56
C TYR A 118 -2.92 -5.92 5.79
N GLY A 119 -2.28 -5.28 6.77
CA GLY A 119 -2.03 -5.89 8.08
C GLY A 119 -3.32 -6.35 8.78
N TRP A 120 -4.39 -5.55 8.68
CA TRP A 120 -5.71 -5.96 9.17
C TRP A 120 -6.27 -7.15 8.38
N LEU A 121 -6.12 -7.20 7.05
CA LEU A 121 -6.53 -8.38 6.27
C LEU A 121 -5.78 -9.65 6.69
N LEU A 122 -4.47 -9.57 6.95
CA LEU A 122 -3.71 -10.70 7.48
C LEU A 122 -4.28 -11.20 8.82
N GLN A 123 -4.66 -10.28 9.71
CA GLN A 123 -5.32 -10.61 10.96
C GLN A 123 -6.68 -11.27 10.74
N GLN A 124 -7.49 -10.79 9.79
CA GLN A 124 -8.78 -11.41 9.45
C GLN A 124 -8.63 -12.82 8.87
N ASN A 125 -7.48 -13.13 8.26
CA ASN A 125 -7.16 -14.47 7.75
C ASN A 125 -6.50 -15.37 8.81
N HIS A 126 -6.59 -15.00 10.09
CA HIS A 126 -6.10 -15.80 11.22
C HIS A 126 -4.58 -16.09 11.20
N PHE A 127 -3.79 -15.19 10.60
CA PHE A 127 -2.34 -15.23 10.76
C PHE A 127 -1.91 -14.54 12.06
N ALA A 128 -0.80 -14.99 12.64
CA ALA A 128 -0.25 -14.36 13.84
C ALA A 128 0.49 -13.07 13.46
N ILE A 129 0.01 -11.93 13.98
CA ILE A 129 0.47 -10.57 13.60
C ILE A 129 1.26 -9.85 14.69
N ASP A 130 1.56 -10.51 15.81
CA ASP A 130 2.21 -9.88 16.98
C ASP A 130 3.59 -9.30 16.65
N ALA A 131 4.28 -9.90 15.67
CA ALA A 131 5.60 -9.47 15.21
C ALA A 131 5.57 -8.77 13.84
N LEU A 132 4.37 -8.39 13.35
CA LEU A 132 4.22 -7.83 12.02
C LEU A 132 4.82 -6.41 11.93
N LEU A 133 5.78 -6.27 11.03
CA LEU A 133 6.25 -4.98 10.55
C LEU A 133 5.62 -4.67 9.20
N CYS A 134 5.17 -3.44 9.05
CA CYS A 134 4.77 -2.89 7.76
C CYS A 134 5.93 -2.08 7.18
N ALA A 135 6.13 -2.17 5.89
CA ALA A 135 7.13 -1.43 5.15
C ALA A 135 6.55 -0.80 3.89
N VAL A 136 7.10 0.35 3.51
CA VAL A 136 6.88 0.97 2.21
C VAL A 136 8.24 1.25 1.60
N ALA A 137 8.57 0.55 0.52
CA ALA A 137 9.78 0.80 -0.25
C ALA A 137 9.44 1.70 -1.44
N ILE A 138 10.09 2.85 -1.50
CA ILE A 138 9.87 3.87 -2.51
C ILE A 138 11.09 3.93 -3.43
N PHE A 139 10.88 3.59 -4.70
CA PHE A 139 11.88 3.59 -5.75
C PHE A 139 11.76 4.87 -6.60
N PRO A 140 12.89 5.45 -7.07
CA PRO A 140 12.86 6.45 -8.12
C PRO A 140 12.22 5.87 -9.40
N PRO A 141 11.36 6.63 -10.12
CA PRO A 141 10.64 6.13 -11.28
C PRO A 141 11.56 5.72 -12.44
N GLU A 142 12.76 6.32 -12.53
CA GLU A 142 13.77 6.00 -13.54
C GLU A 142 14.20 4.52 -13.49
N ARG A 143 14.05 3.87 -12.32
CA ARG A 143 14.41 2.46 -12.12
C ARG A 143 13.41 1.49 -12.73
N ALA A 144 12.12 1.83 -12.70
CA ALA A 144 11.10 1.05 -13.38
C ALA A 144 11.24 1.17 -14.91
N ILE A 145 11.46 2.39 -15.42
CA ILE A 145 11.62 2.68 -16.85
C ILE A 145 12.81 1.91 -17.45
N THR A 146 13.94 1.89 -16.75
CA THR A 146 15.15 1.24 -17.25
C THR A 146 15.15 -0.28 -17.07
N LYS A 147 14.19 -0.83 -16.30
CA LYS A 147 14.14 -2.25 -15.91
C LYS A 147 15.45 -2.75 -15.27
N THR A 148 16.24 -1.85 -14.70
CA THR A 148 17.53 -2.16 -14.06
C THR A 148 17.37 -2.32 -12.55
N LEU A 149 16.35 -3.05 -12.12
CA LEU A 149 16.28 -3.47 -10.72
C LEU A 149 17.33 -4.56 -10.51
N PRO A 150 18.23 -4.43 -9.53
CA PRO A 150 19.24 -5.44 -9.26
C PRO A 150 18.59 -6.79 -8.91
N PRO A 151 19.14 -7.92 -9.38
CA PRO A 151 18.54 -9.24 -9.15
C PRO A 151 18.44 -9.60 -7.66
N ASP A 152 19.33 -9.05 -6.83
CA ASP A 152 19.39 -9.22 -5.38
C ASP A 152 18.52 -8.20 -4.61
N LEU A 153 17.76 -7.34 -5.29
CA LEU A 153 17.07 -6.22 -4.65
C LEU A 153 16.09 -6.65 -3.55
N ILE A 154 15.34 -7.73 -3.78
CA ILE A 154 14.40 -8.28 -2.79
C ILE A 154 15.17 -8.79 -1.57
N GLU A 155 16.27 -9.52 -1.77
CA GLU A 155 17.12 -10.00 -0.67
C GLU A 155 17.65 -8.83 0.16
N ARG A 156 18.14 -7.77 -0.50
CA ARG A 156 18.60 -6.55 0.19
C ARG A 156 17.49 -5.82 0.95
N LEU A 157 16.27 -5.79 0.42
CA LEU A 157 15.11 -5.22 1.12
C LEU A 157 14.78 -6.02 2.38
N LEU A 158 14.77 -7.34 2.28
CA LEU A 158 14.53 -8.24 3.40
C LEU A 158 15.62 -8.14 4.47
N GLU A 159 16.90 -8.16 4.07
CA GLU A 159 18.02 -7.92 4.98
C GLU A 159 17.96 -6.54 5.63
N GLY A 160 17.65 -5.51 4.84
CA GLY A 160 17.52 -4.14 5.30
C GLY A 160 16.45 -4.02 6.38
N THR A 161 15.36 -4.76 6.22
CA THR A 161 14.27 -4.85 7.19
C THR A 161 14.69 -5.59 8.46
N GLU A 162 15.32 -6.77 8.33
CA GLU A 162 15.73 -7.57 9.50
C GLU A 162 16.72 -6.83 10.39
N ARG A 163 17.68 -6.10 9.81
CA ARG A 163 18.62 -5.26 10.58
C ARG A 163 17.92 -4.16 11.39
N LEU A 164 16.76 -3.70 10.93
CA LEU A 164 15.99 -2.66 11.58
C LEU A 164 14.90 -3.21 12.52
N ARG A 165 14.49 -4.46 12.35
CA ARG A 165 13.40 -5.09 13.11
C ARG A 165 13.54 -4.92 14.62
N ALA A 166 14.72 -5.21 15.16
CA ALA A 166 14.98 -5.10 16.59
C ALA A 166 14.86 -3.65 17.10
N LYS A 167 15.26 -2.66 16.28
CA LYS A 167 15.15 -1.23 16.63
C LYS A 167 13.70 -0.76 16.55
N THR A 168 12.98 -1.07 15.48
CA THR A 168 11.57 -0.71 15.29
C THR A 168 10.68 -1.30 16.39
N SER A 169 10.89 -2.57 16.74
CA SER A 169 10.09 -3.28 17.75
C SER A 169 10.31 -2.72 19.15
N ARG A 170 11.55 -2.36 19.51
CA ARG A 170 11.87 -1.78 20.83
C ARG A 170 11.37 -0.36 20.99
N LEU A 171 11.44 0.45 19.93
CA LEU A 171 11.12 1.86 19.99
C LEU A 171 9.64 2.15 19.68
N GLY A 172 8.95 1.24 18.99
CA GLY A 172 7.59 1.46 18.50
C GLY A 172 7.48 2.60 17.48
N MET A 173 8.62 3.07 16.96
CA MET A 173 8.75 4.24 16.09
C MET A 173 8.88 3.84 14.62
N SER A 174 8.41 4.72 13.73
CA SER A 174 8.70 4.60 12.31
C SER A 174 10.18 4.86 12.04
N LEU A 175 10.83 4.02 11.25
CA LEU A 175 12.21 4.18 10.82
C LEU A 175 12.27 4.48 9.32
N LEU A 176 13.17 5.39 8.97
CA LEU A 176 13.53 5.74 7.61
C LEU A 176 14.93 5.21 7.32
N ARG A 177 15.09 4.52 6.19
CA ARG A 177 16.39 4.14 5.66
C ARG A 177 16.49 4.51 4.20
N GLN A 178 17.50 5.30 3.87
CA GLN A 178 17.85 5.62 2.50
C GLN A 178 18.92 4.63 2.04
N GLU A 179 18.59 3.87 1.01
CA GLU A 179 19.51 3.06 0.24
C GLU A 179 19.69 3.72 -1.13
N GLY A 180 20.85 3.57 -1.77
CA GLY A 180 21.12 4.25 -3.05
C GLY A 180 20.05 3.99 -4.13
N GLU A 181 19.35 2.86 -4.03
CA GLU A 181 18.34 2.41 -4.99
C GLU A 181 16.89 2.70 -4.55
N PHE A 182 16.63 2.91 -3.25
CA PHE A 182 15.29 3.06 -2.70
C PHE A 182 15.28 3.72 -1.32
N THR A 183 14.13 4.26 -0.94
CA THR A 183 13.86 4.68 0.43
C THR A 183 12.92 3.69 1.10
N LEU A 184 13.32 3.13 2.23
CA LEU A 184 12.53 2.18 3.01
C LEU A 184 11.98 2.86 4.27
N HIS A 185 10.65 2.91 4.37
CA HIS A 185 9.95 3.28 5.59
C HIS A 185 9.46 2.02 6.28
N LEU A 186 9.76 1.86 7.57
CA LEU A 186 9.30 0.74 8.38
C LEU A 186 8.54 1.24 9.58
N PHE A 187 7.46 0.56 9.94
CA PHE A 187 6.68 0.86 11.15
C PHE A 187 6.00 -0.41 11.67
N PRO A 188 5.77 -0.52 12.98
CA PRO A 188 5.01 -1.63 13.53
C PRO A 188 3.56 -1.57 13.04
N PHE A 189 2.97 -2.74 12.76
CA PHE A 189 1.54 -2.81 12.52
C PHE A 189 0.76 -2.37 13.75
N ARG A 190 -0.31 -1.59 13.54
CA ARG A 190 -1.14 -1.04 14.62
C ARG A 190 -2.60 -1.44 14.38
N PRO A 191 -3.08 -2.57 14.94
CA PRO A 191 -4.44 -3.08 14.70
C PRO A 191 -5.53 -2.03 14.94
N LYS A 192 -5.51 -1.36 16.09
CA LYS A 192 -6.48 -0.31 16.44
C LYS A 192 -6.48 0.88 15.49
N LEU A 193 -5.30 1.23 14.94
CA LEU A 193 -5.19 2.28 13.93
C LEU A 193 -5.83 1.83 12.61
N ALA A 194 -5.56 0.59 12.20
CA ALA A 194 -6.13 0.02 10.99
C ALA A 194 -7.67 -0.05 11.08
N GLU A 195 -8.22 -0.52 12.19
CA GLU A 195 -9.67 -0.57 12.45
C GLU A 195 -10.31 0.82 12.44
N ARG A 196 -9.69 1.79 13.13
CA ARG A 196 -10.18 3.19 13.14
C ARG A 196 -10.19 3.77 11.72
N ASN A 197 -9.12 3.54 10.97
CA ASN A 197 -9.00 4.02 9.60
C ASN A 197 -10.05 3.34 8.71
N LEU A 198 -10.19 2.02 8.81
CA LEU A 198 -11.18 1.24 8.06
C LEU A 198 -12.60 1.74 8.34
N LYS A 199 -12.96 1.92 9.61
CA LYS A 199 -14.24 2.50 10.00
C LYS A 199 -14.48 3.86 9.35
N TRP A 200 -13.51 4.77 9.46
CA TRP A 200 -13.64 6.10 8.85
C TRP A 200 -13.88 5.98 7.35
N ALA A 201 -13.14 5.12 6.64
CA ALA A 201 -13.30 4.96 5.20
C ALA A 201 -14.64 4.33 4.80
N VAL A 202 -15.08 3.32 5.55
CA VAL A 202 -16.36 2.62 5.33
C VAL A 202 -17.56 3.52 5.62
N ASP A 203 -17.50 4.37 6.64
CA ASP A 203 -18.60 5.29 6.97
C ASP A 203 -18.97 6.20 5.78
N TYR A 204 -18.01 6.58 4.93
CA TYR A 204 -18.30 7.29 3.68
C TYR A 204 -19.10 6.44 2.69
N TRP A 205 -18.65 5.20 2.42
CA TRP A 205 -19.34 4.30 1.50
C TRP A 205 -20.74 3.92 1.96
N GLN A 206 -20.98 3.92 3.26
CA GLN A 206 -22.29 3.70 3.86
C GLN A 206 -23.18 4.95 3.87
N GLY A 207 -22.71 6.09 3.34
CA GLY A 207 -23.47 7.34 3.30
C GLY A 207 -23.63 8.02 4.66
N LYS A 208 -22.86 7.61 5.68
CA LYS A 208 -22.92 8.21 7.03
C LYS A 208 -22.21 9.56 7.09
N ARG A 209 -21.44 9.90 6.06
CA ARG A 209 -20.72 11.18 5.92
C ARG A 209 -20.57 11.58 4.47
N ALA A 210 -20.48 12.88 4.22
CA ALA A 210 -20.15 13.42 2.90
C ALA A 210 -18.65 13.23 2.59
N PRO A 211 -18.24 13.17 1.31
CA PRO A 211 -16.83 13.13 0.94
C PRO A 211 -16.10 14.42 1.30
N GLU A 212 -14.92 14.32 1.90
CA GLU A 212 -14.06 15.46 2.21
C GLU A 212 -13.04 15.73 1.09
N SER A 213 -12.74 17.01 0.85
CA SER A 213 -11.64 17.40 -0.03
C SER A 213 -10.32 17.46 0.74
N ASN A 214 -9.22 17.24 0.03
CA ASN A 214 -7.90 17.37 0.65
C ASN A 214 -7.54 18.87 0.85
N ALA A 215 -6.83 19.19 1.93
CA ALA A 215 -6.46 20.57 2.28
C ALA A 215 -5.25 21.16 1.49
N SER A 216 -4.71 20.46 0.50
CA SER A 216 -3.53 20.86 -0.27
C SER A 216 -3.90 21.50 -1.60
N VAL A 217 -3.61 22.81 -1.69
CA VAL A 217 -3.69 23.62 -2.92
C VAL A 217 -2.94 22.95 -4.08
N ASN A 218 -1.72 22.45 -3.82
CA ASN A 218 -0.89 21.81 -4.85
C ASN A 218 -1.51 20.52 -5.40
N LYS A 219 -2.15 19.71 -4.54
CA LYS A 219 -2.88 18.51 -5.01
C LYS A 219 -4.08 18.91 -5.87
N CYS A 220 -4.80 19.98 -5.53
CA CYS A 220 -5.90 20.49 -6.35
C CYS A 220 -5.41 21.00 -7.71
N ARG A 221 -4.27 21.72 -7.75
CA ARG A 221 -3.70 22.27 -9.00
C ARG A 221 -3.38 21.21 -10.06
N ILE A 222 -2.96 20.01 -9.65
CA ILE A 222 -2.63 18.91 -10.56
C ILE A 222 -3.77 17.90 -10.74
N CYS A 223 -4.92 18.11 -10.10
CA CYS A 223 -6.04 17.17 -10.14
C CYS A 223 -6.83 17.33 -11.44
N ARG A 224 -7.04 16.23 -12.17
CA ARG A 224 -7.75 16.27 -13.45
C ARG A 224 -9.21 16.66 -13.31
N PHE A 225 -9.92 16.17 -12.29
CA PHE A 225 -11.29 16.61 -12.00
C PHE A 225 -11.41 18.12 -11.73
N ASN A 226 -10.36 18.75 -11.18
CA ASN A 226 -10.32 20.20 -11.04
C ASN A 226 -10.07 20.89 -12.38
N ALA A 227 -9.16 20.35 -13.21
CA ALA A 227 -8.90 20.87 -14.56
C ALA A 227 -10.15 20.82 -15.46
N GLU A 228 -10.99 19.80 -15.29
CA GLU A 228 -12.29 19.67 -15.97
C GLU A 228 -13.43 20.47 -15.29
N ALA A 229 -13.13 21.29 -14.28
CA ALA A 229 -14.10 22.08 -13.50
C ALA A 229 -15.22 21.24 -12.83
N LEU A 230 -14.96 19.97 -12.51
CA LEU A 230 -15.93 19.05 -11.89
C LEU A 230 -15.89 19.07 -10.35
N CYS A 231 -14.85 19.66 -9.74
CA CYS A 231 -14.66 19.66 -8.30
C CYS A 231 -15.09 20.98 -7.65
N ASP A 232 -16.27 20.98 -7.03
CA ASP A 232 -16.85 22.11 -6.28
C ASP A 232 -16.08 22.47 -4.98
N ARG A 233 -15.15 21.60 -4.56
CA ARG A 233 -14.33 21.76 -3.34
C ARG A 233 -12.85 21.99 -3.62
N ALA A 234 -12.49 22.36 -4.85
CA ALA A 234 -11.11 22.63 -5.22
C ALA A 234 -10.58 23.91 -4.54
N LEU A 235 -9.42 23.81 -3.88
CA LEU A 235 -8.75 24.95 -3.25
C LEU A 235 -7.94 25.81 -4.24
N SER A 236 -7.80 25.34 -5.48
CA SER A 236 -7.17 26.05 -6.59
C SER A 236 -8.03 25.89 -7.83
N PRO A 237 -9.20 26.54 -7.91
CA PRO A 237 -10.12 26.39 -9.04
C PRO A 237 -9.39 26.62 -10.36
N PHE A 238 -9.67 25.76 -11.35
CA PHE A 238 -9.13 25.97 -12.68
C PHE A 238 -9.76 27.22 -13.31
N THR A 239 -8.92 28.18 -13.69
CA THR A 239 -9.32 29.33 -14.51
C THR A 239 -8.90 29.04 -15.94
N ALA A 240 -9.88 28.94 -16.84
CA ALA A 240 -9.68 28.76 -18.27
C ALA A 240 -9.00 29.96 -18.93
#